data_AF-A0A950LAC3-F1
#
_entry.id   AF-A0A950LAC3-F1
#
_cell.length_a   1.000
_cell.length_b   1.000
_cell.length_c   1.000
_cell.angle_alpha   90.00
_cell.angle_beta   90.00
_cell.angle_gamma   90.00
#
_symmetry.space_group_name_H-M   'P 1'
#
loop_
_entity.id
_entity.type
_entity.pdbx_description
1 polymer ?
#
loop_
_entity_poly.entity_id
_entity_poly.type
_entity_poly.pdbx_seq_one_letter_code
_entity_poly.pdbx_strand_id
1 'polypeptide(L)'
;PNLAEAEQFADAIHSQFPGKMLAYNCSPSFNWKKKLSPEKIASFQRDIARMGYRFQFVTLAGFHSLNHSMFTLAKGYRERGMAAYSELQQAEFASEADGYTATRHQREVGVGYFDAVAMAISGGKSSTTALSGSTETAQFHEGKTEVKDESYDDGLVHSHEWATAAK
;
A
#
# COMPACT_ATOMS: atom_id res chain seq x y z
N PRO A 1 -6.70 20.49 16.01
CA PRO A 1 -7.23 21.14 14.78
C PRO A 1 -8.33 22.17 15.11
N ASN A 2 -8.07 23.44 14.79
CA ASN A 2 -8.98 24.56 15.06
C ASN A 2 -8.94 25.53 13.86
N LEU A 3 -10.09 25.74 13.20
CA LEU A 3 -10.17 26.61 12.02
C LEU A 3 -10.03 28.10 12.37
N ALA A 4 -10.58 28.53 13.51
CA ALA A 4 -10.54 29.94 13.91
C ALA A 4 -9.10 30.38 14.25
N GLU A 5 -8.34 29.51 14.91
CA GLU A 5 -6.93 29.76 15.18
C GLU A 5 -6.09 29.80 13.90
N ALA A 6 -6.39 28.92 12.94
CA ALA A 6 -5.72 28.90 11.64
C ALA A 6 -6.02 30.17 10.84
N GLU A 7 -7.27 30.64 10.85
CA GLU A 7 -7.69 31.88 10.18
C GLU A 7 -7.00 33.10 10.80
N GLN A 8 -7.03 33.22 12.14
CA GLN A 8 -6.36 34.31 12.85
C GLN A 8 -4.86 34.37 12.54
N PHE A 9 -4.18 33.21 12.49
CA PHE A 9 -2.78 33.15 12.12
C PHE A 9 -2.54 33.58 10.68
N ALA A 10 -3.37 33.09 9.74
CA ALA A 10 -3.25 33.42 8.33
C ALA A 10 -3.45 34.92 8.08
N ASP A 11 -4.49 35.52 8.66
CA ASP A 11 -4.79 36.94 8.54
C ASP A 11 -3.64 37.82 9.06
N ALA A 12 -3.06 37.44 10.21
CA ALA A 12 -1.93 38.16 10.78
C ALA A 12 -0.70 38.12 9.88
N ILE A 13 -0.39 36.97 9.28
CA ILE A 13 0.73 36.84 8.34
C ILE A 13 0.45 37.59 7.04
N HIS A 14 -0.75 37.49 6.48
CA HIS A 14 -1.11 38.13 5.22
C HIS A 14 -1.22 39.65 5.32
N SER A 15 -1.53 40.20 6.50
CA SER A 15 -1.47 41.64 6.76
C SER A 15 -0.06 42.22 6.55
N GLN A 16 0.98 41.47 6.96
CA GLN A 16 2.37 41.88 6.81
C GLN A 16 3.01 41.40 5.49
N PHE A 17 2.58 40.23 5.03
CA PHE A 17 3.09 39.54 3.84
C PHE A 17 1.93 39.04 2.98
N PRO A 18 1.28 39.92 2.21
CA PRO A 18 0.13 39.57 1.38
C PRO A 18 0.43 38.37 0.48
N GLY A 19 -0.44 37.36 0.50
CA GLY A 19 -0.33 36.16 -0.33
C GLY A 19 0.78 35.18 0.08
N LYS A 20 1.44 35.37 1.23
CA LYS A 20 2.45 34.42 1.72
C LYS A 20 1.85 33.01 1.85
N MET A 21 2.44 32.05 1.15
CA MET A 21 2.02 30.65 1.25
C MET A 21 2.34 30.09 2.63
N LEU A 22 1.36 29.42 3.23
CA LEU A 22 1.47 28.80 4.54
C LEU A 22 1.46 27.27 4.43
N ALA A 23 1.91 26.62 5.49
CA ALA A 23 1.83 25.17 5.64
C ALA A 23 1.08 24.80 6.92
N TYR A 24 0.31 23.70 6.90
CA TYR A 24 -0.44 23.22 8.06
C TYR A 24 -0.22 21.73 8.29
N ASN A 25 0.16 21.37 9.52
CA ASN A 25 0.23 19.98 9.95
C ASN A 25 -1.15 19.48 10.40
N CYS A 26 -1.77 18.62 9.60
CA CYS A 26 -2.96 17.85 9.95
C CYS A 26 -2.58 16.69 10.90
N SER A 27 -2.10 17.05 12.09
CA SER A 27 -1.42 16.12 13.00
C SER A 27 -2.31 14.95 13.49
N PRO A 28 -1.82 13.71 13.44
CA PRO A 28 -2.44 12.56 14.11
C PRO A 28 -2.45 12.66 15.64
N SER A 29 -1.64 13.52 16.24
CA SER A 29 -1.68 13.79 17.69
C SER A 29 -2.99 14.46 18.12
N PHE A 30 -3.76 14.99 17.18
CA PHE A 30 -5.13 15.43 17.46
C PHE A 30 -6.09 14.26 17.49
N ASN A 31 -6.91 14.18 18.52
CA ASN A 31 -8.14 13.38 18.45
C ASN A 31 -9.18 14.15 17.62
N TRP A 32 -9.20 13.89 16.31
CA TRP A 32 -10.04 14.60 15.33
C TRP A 32 -11.53 14.52 15.65
N LYS A 33 -12.07 13.31 15.85
CA LYS A 33 -13.49 13.11 16.16
C LYS A 33 -13.92 13.71 17.50
N LYS A 34 -13.01 13.81 18.48
CA LYS A 34 -13.30 14.49 19.75
C LYS A 34 -13.37 16.02 19.59
N LYS A 35 -12.74 16.57 18.54
CA LYS A 35 -12.60 18.02 18.35
C LYS A 35 -13.53 18.59 17.29
N LEU A 36 -13.88 17.82 16.27
CA LEU A 36 -14.61 18.30 15.10
C LEU A 36 -15.72 17.32 14.71
N SER A 37 -16.81 17.85 14.15
CA SER A 37 -17.87 17.03 13.55
C SER A 37 -17.38 16.36 12.25
N PRO A 38 -18.03 15.29 11.79
CA PRO A 38 -17.69 14.63 10.52
C PRO A 38 -17.64 15.60 9.32
N GLU A 39 -18.61 16.52 9.24
CA GLU A 39 -18.70 17.51 8.16
C GLU A 39 -17.51 18.46 8.18
N LYS A 40 -17.09 18.90 9.38
CA LYS A 40 -15.92 19.76 9.55
C LYS A 40 -14.61 19.05 9.28
N ILE A 41 -14.50 17.77 9.63
CA ILE A 41 -13.33 16.96 9.27
C ILE A 41 -13.23 16.84 7.74
N ALA A 42 -14.34 16.56 7.06
CA ALA A 42 -14.40 16.40 5.61
C ALA A 42 -14.12 17.71 4.83
N SER A 43 -14.41 18.87 5.41
CA SER A 43 -14.11 20.18 4.79
C SER A 43 -12.78 20.79 5.21
N PHE A 44 -12.15 20.32 6.30
CA PHE A 44 -11.03 20.99 6.98
C PHE A 44 -9.92 21.46 6.03
N GLN A 45 -9.42 20.58 5.17
CA GLN A 45 -8.32 20.91 4.25
C GLN A 45 -8.72 21.94 3.19
N ARG A 46 -9.95 21.88 2.67
CA ARG A 46 -10.49 22.89 1.74
C ARG A 46 -10.68 24.23 2.44
N ASP A 47 -11.10 24.20 3.70
CA ASP A 47 -11.35 25.41 4.48
C ASP A 47 -10.02 26.15 4.75
N ILE A 48 -8.99 25.46 5.25
CA ILE A 48 -7.68 26.08 5.48
C ILE A 48 -6.94 26.42 4.17
N ALA A 49 -7.22 25.71 3.07
CA ALA A 49 -6.71 26.11 1.76
C ALA A 49 -7.22 27.52 1.40
N ARG A 50 -8.49 27.86 1.67
CA ARG A 50 -8.99 29.22 1.37
C ARG A 50 -8.24 30.31 2.17
N MET A 51 -7.68 29.97 3.32
CA MET A 51 -6.86 30.85 4.18
C MET A 51 -5.38 30.96 3.74
N GLY A 52 -4.96 30.26 2.67
CA GLY A 52 -3.58 30.33 2.16
C GLY A 52 -2.63 29.22 2.64
N TYR A 53 -3.13 28.21 3.35
CA TYR A 53 -2.38 26.98 3.66
C TYR A 53 -2.27 26.10 2.41
N ARG A 54 -1.21 26.32 1.63
CA ARG A 54 -0.98 25.68 0.33
C ARG A 54 -0.28 24.33 0.43
N PHE A 55 0.48 24.10 1.49
CA PHE A 55 1.08 22.79 1.79
C PHE A 55 0.45 22.19 3.05
N GLN A 56 -0.24 21.07 2.91
CA GLN A 56 -0.96 20.43 4.00
C GLN A 56 -0.55 18.96 4.06
N PHE A 57 -0.23 18.46 5.25
CA PHE A 57 0.35 17.14 5.40
C PHE A 57 -0.03 16.50 6.74
N VAL A 58 -0.04 15.18 6.76
CA VAL A 58 -0.29 14.37 7.97
C VAL A 58 1.05 13.75 8.36
N THR A 59 1.68 14.27 9.41
CA THR A 59 3.07 13.89 9.77
C THR A 59 3.26 12.40 10.03
N LEU A 60 2.33 11.75 10.74
CA LEU A 60 2.47 10.36 11.19
C LEU A 60 1.58 9.38 10.42
N ALA A 61 1.16 9.71 9.20
CA ALA A 61 0.30 8.83 8.39
C ALA A 61 0.96 7.46 8.13
N GLY A 62 2.25 7.42 7.79
CA GLY A 62 3.00 6.18 7.60
C GLY A 62 3.10 5.34 8.87
N PHE A 63 3.37 5.96 10.03
CA PHE A 63 3.45 5.26 11.31
C PHE A 63 2.11 4.58 11.67
N HIS A 64 1.00 5.31 11.58
CA HIS A 64 -0.31 4.77 11.95
C HIS A 64 -0.80 3.71 10.96
N SER A 65 -0.63 3.91 9.65
CA SER A 65 -1.05 2.94 8.64
C SER A 65 -0.28 1.62 8.75
N LEU A 66 1.05 1.68 8.84
CA LEU A 66 1.91 0.50 8.95
C LEU A 66 1.66 -0.31 10.23
N ASN A 67 1.61 0.35 11.39
CA ASN A 67 1.42 -0.36 12.66
C ASN A 67 0.03 -0.98 12.76
N HIS A 68 -1.01 -0.26 12.33
CA HIS A 68 -2.37 -0.74 12.44
C HIS A 68 -2.68 -1.90 11.49
N SER A 69 -2.20 -1.83 10.23
CA SER A 69 -2.38 -2.92 9.26
C SER A 69 -1.71 -4.19 9.75
N MET A 70 -0.45 -4.10 10.20
CA MET A 70 0.30 -5.25 10.70
C MET A 70 -0.28 -5.82 11.99
N PHE A 71 -0.71 -4.97 12.94
CA PHE A 71 -1.36 -5.44 14.17
C PHE A 71 -2.66 -6.21 13.86
N THR A 72 -3.47 -5.70 12.93
CA THR A 72 -4.71 -6.35 12.50
C THR A 72 -4.44 -7.69 11.83
N LEU A 73 -3.48 -7.74 10.90
CA LEU A 73 -3.06 -8.97 10.24
C LEU A 73 -2.53 -9.99 11.24
N ALA A 74 -1.58 -9.61 12.12
CA ALA A 74 -0.98 -10.51 13.09
C ALA A 74 -2.03 -11.11 14.06
N LYS A 75 -2.99 -10.28 14.50
CA LYS A 75 -4.11 -10.76 15.33
C LYS A 75 -4.97 -11.76 14.58
N GLY A 76 -5.38 -11.43 13.35
CA GLY A 76 -6.19 -12.32 12.51
C GLY A 76 -5.47 -13.63 12.18
N TYR A 77 -4.17 -13.55 11.89
CA TYR A 77 -3.34 -14.71 11.56
C TYR A 77 -3.17 -15.65 12.76
N ARG A 78 -2.98 -15.12 13.97
CA ARG A 78 -2.99 -15.92 15.20
C ARG A 78 -4.29 -16.70 15.39
N GLU A 79 -5.42 -16.12 15.00
CA GLU A 79 -6.76 -16.69 15.24
C GLU A 79 -7.24 -17.61 14.12
N ARG A 80 -6.88 -17.31 12.86
CA ARG A 80 -7.47 -17.92 11.65
C ARG A 80 -6.44 -18.32 10.59
N GLY A 81 -5.14 -18.16 10.87
CA GLY A 81 -4.05 -18.52 9.97
C GLY A 81 -4.20 -17.90 8.57
N MET A 82 -4.01 -18.73 7.55
CA MET A 82 -4.05 -18.32 6.14
C MET A 82 -5.36 -17.67 5.70
N ALA A 83 -6.49 -17.91 6.38
CA ALA A 83 -7.73 -17.22 6.05
C ALA A 83 -7.60 -15.69 6.22
N ALA A 84 -6.90 -15.23 7.26
CA ALA A 84 -6.67 -13.79 7.48
C ALA A 84 -5.72 -13.19 6.44
N TYR A 85 -4.75 -13.96 5.95
CA TYR A 85 -3.85 -13.51 4.88
C TYR A 85 -4.55 -13.49 3.52
N SER A 86 -5.38 -14.50 3.23
CA SER A 86 -6.18 -14.55 2.00
C SER A 86 -7.16 -13.38 1.91
N GLU A 87 -7.77 -12.97 3.02
CA GLU A 87 -8.60 -11.74 3.07
C GLU A 87 -7.81 -10.48 2.67
N LEU A 88 -6.57 -10.33 3.13
CA LEU A 88 -5.69 -9.23 2.72
C LEU A 88 -5.43 -9.32 1.21
N GLN A 89 -5.04 -10.49 0.70
CA GLN A 89 -4.75 -10.70 -0.72
C GLN A 89 -5.98 -10.41 -1.61
N GLN A 90 -7.18 -10.83 -1.20
CA GLN A 90 -8.42 -10.52 -1.93
C GLN A 90 -8.76 -9.02 -1.90
N ALA A 91 -8.46 -8.33 -0.80
CA ALA A 91 -8.60 -6.88 -0.74
C ALA A 91 -7.60 -6.15 -1.67
N GLU A 92 -6.38 -6.68 -1.82
CA GLU A 92 -5.40 -6.19 -2.79
C GLU A 92 -5.91 -6.39 -4.23
N PHE A 93 -6.44 -7.57 -4.57
CA PHE A 93 -7.05 -7.82 -5.88
C PHE A 93 -8.23 -6.88 -6.17
N ALA A 94 -9.11 -6.66 -5.18
CA ALA A 94 -10.24 -5.74 -5.33
C ALA A 94 -9.78 -4.29 -5.60
N SER A 95 -8.62 -3.90 -5.05
CA SER A 95 -8.05 -2.55 -5.23
C SER A 95 -7.41 -2.35 -6.60
N GLU A 96 -7.19 -3.41 -7.39
CA GLU A 96 -6.61 -3.29 -8.74
C GLU A 96 -7.50 -2.45 -9.68
N ALA A 97 -8.83 -2.53 -9.49
CA ALA A 97 -9.79 -1.72 -10.25
C ALA A 97 -9.60 -0.20 -10.05
N ASP A 98 -9.01 0.21 -8.91
CA ASP A 98 -8.70 1.59 -8.57
C ASP A 98 -7.23 1.96 -8.86
N GLY A 99 -6.47 1.07 -9.51
CA GLY A 99 -5.09 1.30 -9.93
C GLY A 99 -4.01 0.78 -8.98
N TYR A 100 -4.34 -0.05 -7.99
CA TYR A 100 -3.35 -0.77 -7.19
C TYR A 100 -2.64 -1.84 -8.02
N THR A 101 -1.31 -2.00 -7.88
CA THR A 101 -0.52 -2.92 -8.71
C THR A 101 0.34 -3.91 -7.93
N ALA A 102 0.49 -3.73 -6.61
CA ALA A 102 1.49 -4.44 -5.84
C ALA A 102 1.10 -5.89 -5.46
N THR A 103 -0.09 -6.35 -5.81
CA THR A 103 -0.44 -7.80 -5.83
C THR A 103 0.59 -8.59 -6.61
N ARG A 104 1.04 -8.04 -7.74
CA ARG A 104 2.13 -8.55 -8.59
C ARG A 104 3.46 -7.97 -8.12
N HIS A 105 3.87 -8.42 -6.93
CA HIS A 105 4.99 -7.87 -6.19
C HIS A 105 6.34 -8.07 -6.89
N GLN A 106 6.53 -9.11 -7.72
CA GLN A 106 7.77 -9.29 -8.50
C GLN A 106 7.92 -8.17 -9.53
N ARG A 107 6.85 -7.88 -10.29
CA ARG A 107 6.80 -6.72 -11.17
C ARG A 107 7.03 -5.41 -10.40
N GLU A 108 6.35 -5.23 -9.27
CA GLU A 108 6.37 -3.99 -8.49
C GLU A 108 7.79 -3.62 -8.01
N VAL A 109 8.59 -4.62 -7.60
CA VAL A 109 10.00 -4.41 -7.19
C VAL A 109 10.98 -4.39 -8.36
N GLY A 110 10.49 -4.47 -9.60
CA GLY A 110 11.29 -4.24 -10.80
C GLY A 110 11.95 -5.49 -11.40
N VAL A 111 11.48 -6.70 -11.11
CA VAL A 111 12.04 -7.94 -11.71
C VAL A 111 12.08 -7.85 -13.24
N GLY A 112 10.99 -7.43 -13.88
CA GLY A 112 10.95 -7.25 -15.35
C GLY A 112 11.91 -6.18 -15.87
N TYR A 113 12.21 -5.14 -15.07
CA TYR A 113 13.20 -4.13 -15.43
C TYR A 113 14.61 -4.74 -15.45
N PHE A 114 14.98 -5.52 -14.43
CA PHE A 114 16.29 -6.17 -14.37
C PHE A 114 16.43 -7.29 -15.42
N ASP A 115 15.34 -7.98 -15.77
CA ASP A 115 15.34 -8.91 -16.90
C ASP A 115 15.64 -8.20 -18.22
N ALA A 116 15.05 -7.03 -18.47
CA ALA A 116 15.35 -6.23 -19.67
C ALA A 116 16.82 -5.79 -19.72
N VAL A 117 17.40 -5.42 -18.57
CA VAL A 117 18.84 -5.11 -18.45
C VAL A 117 19.69 -6.36 -18.78
N ALA A 118 19.35 -7.53 -18.24
CA ALA A 118 20.07 -8.77 -18.52
C ALA A 118 19.99 -9.17 -20.00
N MET A 119 18.82 -8.99 -20.62
CA MET A 119 18.63 -9.22 -22.05
C MET A 119 19.44 -8.24 -22.90
N ALA A 120 19.48 -6.95 -22.54
CA ALA A 120 20.31 -5.98 -23.23
C ALA A 120 21.81 -6.33 -23.17
N ILE A 121 22.32 -6.67 -21.98
CA ILE A 121 23.75 -7.04 -21.77
C ILE A 121 24.11 -8.30 -22.57
N SER A 122 23.25 -9.30 -22.56
CA SER A 122 23.49 -10.59 -23.22
C SER A 122 23.25 -10.57 -24.74
N GLY A 123 22.83 -9.43 -25.32
CA GLY A 123 22.40 -9.37 -26.71
C GLY A 123 21.19 -10.27 -26.99
N GLY A 124 20.30 -10.40 -26.02
CA GLY A 124 19.06 -11.19 -26.09
C GLY A 124 19.23 -12.68 -25.83
N LYS A 125 20.32 -13.11 -25.18
CA LYS A 125 20.68 -14.53 -25.02
C LYS A 125 20.70 -15.03 -23.58
N SER A 126 20.28 -14.20 -22.62
CA SER A 126 20.21 -14.61 -21.21
C SER A 126 19.26 -15.79 -21.04
N SER A 127 19.71 -16.84 -20.36
CA SER A 127 18.90 -18.02 -20.01
C SER A 127 18.45 -18.02 -18.55
N THR A 128 18.72 -16.95 -17.80
CA THR A 128 18.51 -16.85 -16.36
C THR A 128 17.70 -15.59 -15.98
N THR A 129 16.80 -15.14 -16.86
CA THR A 129 15.80 -14.11 -16.54
C THR A 129 14.78 -14.68 -15.55
N ALA A 130 14.25 -13.84 -14.66
CA ALA A 130 13.46 -14.29 -13.50
C ALA A 130 11.94 -14.27 -13.71
N LEU A 131 11.40 -13.40 -14.57
CA LEU A 131 9.94 -13.25 -14.71
C LEU A 131 9.31 -14.40 -15.51
N SER A 132 10.01 -14.87 -16.55
CA SER A 132 9.57 -16.02 -17.34
C SER A 132 9.60 -17.29 -16.47
N GLY A 133 8.46 -17.99 -16.37
CA GLY A 133 8.34 -19.19 -15.54
C GLY A 133 8.11 -18.93 -14.04
N SER A 134 7.91 -17.68 -13.62
CA SER A 134 7.58 -17.36 -12.23
C SER A 134 6.13 -17.73 -11.86
N THR A 135 5.87 -17.98 -10.57
CA THR A 135 4.51 -18.20 -10.05
C THR A 135 3.61 -16.98 -10.25
N GLU A 136 4.17 -15.76 -10.24
CA GLU A 136 3.44 -14.54 -10.57
C GLU A 136 2.88 -14.61 -12.01
N THR A 137 3.71 -14.98 -12.98
CA THR A 137 3.25 -15.15 -14.38
C THR A 137 2.19 -16.25 -14.50
N ALA A 138 2.33 -17.33 -13.74
CA ALA A 138 1.43 -18.48 -13.84
C ALA A 138 0.06 -18.27 -13.16
N GLN A 139 0.01 -17.55 -12.03
CA GLN A 139 -1.17 -17.51 -11.16
C GLN A 139 -1.85 -16.13 -11.10
N PHE A 140 -1.18 -15.07 -11.55
CA PHE A 140 -1.67 -13.69 -11.42
C PHE A 140 -2.05 -13.05 -12.77
N HIS A 141 -2.02 -13.82 -13.87
CA HIS A 141 -2.58 -13.43 -15.17
C HIS A 141 -3.91 -14.14 -15.42
N GLU A 142 -4.85 -13.47 -16.09
CA GLU A 142 -6.23 -13.95 -16.25
C GLU A 142 -6.32 -15.33 -16.92
N GLY A 143 -6.61 -16.32 -16.10
CA GLY A 143 -7.12 -17.63 -16.45
C GLY A 143 -7.88 -18.17 -15.24
N LYS A 144 -9.11 -18.63 -15.43
CA LYS A 144 -9.92 -19.20 -14.33
C LYS A 144 -9.10 -20.26 -13.60
N THR A 145 -8.73 -19.99 -12.35
CA THR A 145 -8.20 -21.03 -11.46
C THR A 145 -9.36 -21.96 -11.11
N GLU A 146 -9.54 -23.02 -11.89
CA GLU A 146 -10.30 -24.17 -11.43
C GLU A 146 -9.61 -24.70 -10.17
N VAL A 147 -10.37 -24.86 -9.08
CA VAL A 147 -9.89 -25.57 -7.90
C VAL A 147 -9.65 -27.02 -8.33
N LYS A 148 -8.39 -27.33 -8.65
CA LYS A 148 -7.94 -28.70 -8.88
C LYS A 148 -7.27 -29.17 -7.61
N ASP A 149 -7.96 -30.08 -6.93
CA ASP A 149 -7.50 -31.23 -6.14
C ASP A 149 -6.27 -31.05 -5.22
N GLU A 150 -6.28 -31.72 -4.06
CA GLU A 150 -5.30 -31.60 -2.96
C GLU A 150 -3.84 -32.04 -3.31
N SER A 151 -3.51 -32.21 -4.60
CA SER A 151 -2.20 -32.62 -5.12
C SER A 151 -1.40 -31.48 -5.80
N TYR A 152 -1.77 -30.22 -5.54
CA TYR A 152 -1.12 -29.05 -6.15
C TYR A 152 0.34 -28.87 -5.71
N ASP A 153 1.27 -28.92 -6.66
CA ASP A 153 2.68 -28.55 -6.53
C ASP A 153 2.88 -27.15 -7.12
N ASP A 154 3.18 -26.17 -6.27
CA ASP A 154 3.32 -24.76 -6.62
C ASP A 154 4.73 -24.39 -7.10
N GLY A 155 5.65 -25.37 -7.18
CA GLY A 155 7.04 -25.16 -7.58
C GLY A 155 7.87 -24.36 -6.57
N LEU A 156 7.31 -24.02 -5.40
CA LEU A 156 8.07 -23.76 -4.20
C LEU A 156 8.49 -25.12 -3.63
N VAL A 157 9.50 -25.16 -2.77
CA VAL A 157 10.06 -26.41 -2.23
C VAL A 157 9.01 -27.09 -1.30
N HIS A 158 8.00 -27.72 -1.89
CA HIS A 158 6.90 -28.40 -1.22
C HIS A 158 6.79 -29.87 -1.61
N SER A 159 7.60 -30.35 -2.56
CA SER A 159 7.95 -31.78 -2.62
C SER A 159 8.89 -32.13 -1.46
N HIS A 160 8.33 -32.14 -0.25
CA HIS A 160 8.93 -32.77 0.92
C HIS A 160 9.04 -34.30 0.77
N GLU A 161 8.87 -34.88 -0.43
CA GLU A 161 9.05 -36.31 -0.69
C GLU A 161 10.42 -36.79 -0.16
N TRP A 162 11.47 -35.97 -0.29
CA TRP A 162 12.79 -36.27 0.28
C TRP A 162 12.83 -36.24 1.82
N ALA A 163 11.89 -35.56 2.47
CA ALA A 163 11.81 -35.37 3.93
C ALA A 163 10.74 -36.28 4.59
N THR A 164 9.76 -36.79 3.84
CA THR A 164 8.69 -37.66 4.34
C THR A 164 8.79 -39.11 3.85
N ALA A 165 9.68 -39.40 2.90
CA ALA A 165 10.03 -40.78 2.57
C ALA A 165 10.81 -41.42 3.74
N ALA A 166 10.08 -42.09 4.63
CA ALA A 166 10.66 -43.04 5.56
C ALA A 166 11.36 -44.16 4.77
N LYS A 167 12.61 -44.47 5.17
CA LYS A 167 13.36 -45.64 4.70
C LYS A 167 12.67 -46.95 5.06
#